data_AF-A0A9P4V337-F1
#
_entry.id   AF-A0A9P4V337-F1
#
_cell.length_a   1.000
_cell.length_b   1.000
_cell.length_c   1.000
_cell.angle_alpha   90.00
_cell.angle_beta   90.00
_cell.angle_gamma   90.00
#
_symmetry.space_group_name_H-M   'P 1'
#
loop_
_entity.id
_entity.type
_entity.pdbx_description
1 polymer ?
#
loop_
_entity_poly.entity_id
_entity_poly.type
_entity_poly.pdbx_seq_one_letter_code
_entity_poly.pdbx_strand_id
1 'polypeptide(L)'
;DPFTYTSGHWLKNDELQRERRHIEFDFSALCKKAIQACLGAGRIARQEKKEGSYNRAFLLHIDNGASVVARVPFRVAGPRRLTTNSEIATMAYIRAHTSVPVPKVLDWNDDPANPTGTEY
;
A
#
# COMPACT_ATOMS: atom_id res chain seq x y z
N ASP A 1 -5.07 -11.19 -9.27
CA ASP A 1 -3.61 -11.17 -9.06
C ASP A 1 -3.20 -9.89 -8.32
N PRO A 2 -2.74 -9.97 -7.06
CA PRO A 2 -2.23 -8.84 -6.29
C PRO A 2 -0.71 -8.58 -6.46
N PHE A 3 0.02 -9.42 -7.19
CA PHE A 3 1.50 -9.46 -7.18
C PHE A 3 2.14 -8.83 -8.42
N THR A 4 1.51 -8.97 -9.59
CA THR A 4 2.06 -8.52 -10.87
C THR A 4 1.61 -7.10 -11.22
N TYR A 5 2.52 -6.32 -11.82
CA TYR A 5 2.23 -5.01 -12.39
C TYR A 5 1.44 -5.14 -13.70
N THR A 6 0.28 -4.49 -13.78
CA THR A 6 -0.65 -4.61 -14.93
C THR A 6 -1.16 -3.28 -15.46
N SER A 7 -0.82 -2.14 -14.85
CA SER A 7 -1.37 -0.84 -15.23
C SER A 7 -0.71 -0.17 -16.44
N GLY A 8 0.39 -0.71 -16.97
CA GLY A 8 1.08 -0.08 -18.10
C GLY A 8 2.24 -0.88 -18.66
N HIS A 9 2.85 -0.31 -19.70
CA HIS A 9 3.98 -0.86 -20.43
C HIS A 9 5.05 0.22 -20.67
N TRP A 10 6.30 -0.21 -20.83
CA TRP A 10 7.41 0.67 -21.16
C TRP A 10 7.85 0.47 -22.61
N LEU A 11 8.21 1.57 -23.28
CA LEU A 11 8.78 1.53 -24.63
C LEU A 11 10.13 0.82 -24.70
N LYS A 12 10.86 0.78 -23.58
CA LYS A 12 12.18 0.14 -23.45
C LYS A 12 12.20 -0.76 -22.21
N ASN A 13 12.72 -1.97 -22.37
CA ASN A 13 12.89 -2.96 -21.29
C ASN A 13 11.58 -3.28 -20.54
N ASP A 14 10.48 -3.38 -21.27
CA ASP A 14 9.12 -3.55 -20.75
C ASP A 14 8.99 -4.72 -19.75
N GLU A 15 9.48 -5.90 -20.14
CA GLU A 15 9.50 -7.09 -19.29
C GLU A 15 10.27 -6.85 -17.98
N LEU A 16 11.50 -6.36 -18.07
CA LEU A 16 12.32 -6.03 -16.90
C LEU A 16 11.65 -4.99 -15.98
N GLN A 17 10.94 -4.00 -16.54
CA GLN A 17 10.24 -2.99 -15.73
C GLN A 17 9.03 -3.56 -15.00
N ARG A 18 8.32 -4.52 -15.59
CA ARG A 18 7.24 -5.26 -14.92
C ARG A 18 7.79 -6.21 -13.86
N GLU A 19 8.84 -6.96 -14.17
CA GLU A 19 9.51 -7.87 -13.23
C GLU A 19 10.01 -7.13 -11.98
N ARG A 20 10.65 -5.96 -12.16
CA ARG A 20 11.09 -5.12 -11.04
C ARG A 20 9.96 -4.57 -10.16
N ARG A 21 8.72 -4.60 -10.65
CA ARG A 21 7.50 -4.20 -9.93
C ARG A 21 6.66 -5.40 -9.49
N HIS A 22 7.14 -6.62 -9.72
CA HIS A 22 6.58 -7.79 -9.08
C HIS A 22 6.97 -7.78 -7.60
N ILE A 23 5.99 -7.99 -6.72
CA ILE A 23 6.21 -8.11 -5.28
C ILE A 23 5.42 -9.34 -4.80
N GLU A 24 6.14 -10.30 -4.23
CA GLU A 24 5.54 -11.37 -3.44
C GLU A 24 5.34 -10.88 -2.00
N PHE A 25 4.13 -11.07 -1.47
CA PHE A 25 3.75 -10.69 -0.12
C PHE A 25 2.46 -11.43 0.27
N ASP A 26 2.09 -11.46 1.55
CA ASP A 26 0.82 -12.04 1.99
C ASP A 26 -0.30 -10.99 1.89
N PHE A 27 -1.01 -11.04 0.75
CA PHE A 27 -2.17 -10.17 0.51
C PHE A 27 -3.32 -10.44 1.48
N SER A 28 -3.51 -11.68 1.93
CA SER A 28 -4.54 -12.02 2.91
C SER A 28 -4.22 -11.42 4.28
N ALA A 29 -2.96 -11.40 4.69
CA ALA A 29 -2.52 -10.71 5.90
C ALA A 29 -2.72 -9.19 5.79
N LEU A 30 -2.42 -8.58 4.63
CA LEU A 30 -2.68 -7.16 4.40
C LEU A 30 -4.18 -6.83 4.51
N CYS A 31 -5.03 -7.68 3.93
CA CYS A 31 -6.48 -7.57 4.07
C CYS A 31 -6.95 -7.68 5.53
N LYS A 32 -6.36 -8.58 6.33
CA LYS A 32 -6.65 -8.69 7.77
C LYS A 32 -6.27 -7.41 8.52
N LYS A 33 -5.12 -6.80 8.19
CA LYS A 33 -4.71 -5.50 8.76
C LYS A 33 -5.72 -4.39 8.45
N ALA A 34 -6.19 -4.33 7.21
CA ALA A 34 -7.21 -3.37 6.80
C ALA A 34 -8.53 -3.55 7.57
N ILE A 35 -8.98 -4.80 7.76
CA ILE A 35 -10.18 -5.10 8.56
C ILE A 35 -9.97 -4.68 10.03
N GLN A 36 -8.82 -5.05 10.64
CA GLN A 36 -8.50 -4.70 12.03
C GLN A 36 -8.42 -3.18 12.25
N ALA A 37 -8.00 -2.43 11.24
CA ALA A 37 -7.95 -0.97 11.27
C ALA A 37 -9.34 -0.30 11.22
N CYS A 38 -10.39 -1.05 10.88
CA CYS A 38 -11.76 -0.57 10.75
C CYS A 38 -12.65 -1.13 11.87
N LEU A 39 -13.11 -0.27 12.78
CA LEU A 39 -13.98 -0.69 13.88
C LEU A 39 -15.29 -1.30 13.36
N GLY A 40 -15.66 -2.46 13.89
CA GLY A 40 -16.89 -3.17 13.49
C GLY A 40 -16.84 -3.80 12.11
N ALA A 41 -15.68 -3.86 11.46
CA ALA A 41 -15.49 -4.54 10.19
C ALA A 41 -15.38 -6.06 10.38
N GLY A 42 -16.05 -6.82 9.51
CA GLY A 42 -15.98 -8.29 9.48
C GLY A 42 -15.24 -8.82 8.25
N ARG A 43 -15.33 -8.11 7.12
CA ARG A 43 -14.71 -8.53 5.85
C ARG A 43 -14.50 -7.36 4.87
N ILE A 44 -13.70 -7.64 3.84
CA ILE A 44 -13.63 -6.80 2.64
C ILE A 44 -14.77 -7.21 1.70
N ALA A 45 -15.64 -6.26 1.38
CA ALA A 45 -16.77 -6.45 0.47
C ALA A 45 -16.34 -6.37 -1.00
N ARG A 46 -15.38 -5.51 -1.32
CA ARG A 46 -14.83 -5.33 -2.68
C ARG A 46 -13.41 -4.80 -2.59
N GLN A 47 -12.58 -5.17 -3.55
CA GLN A 47 -11.21 -4.68 -3.66
C GLN A 47 -10.89 -4.24 -5.09
N GLU A 48 -10.06 -3.21 -5.21
CA GLU A 48 -9.51 -2.77 -6.49
C GLU A 48 -8.00 -2.56 -6.37
N LYS A 49 -7.24 -3.10 -7.33
CA LYS A 49 -5.82 -2.84 -7.46
C LYS A 49 -5.61 -1.61 -8.34
N LYS A 50 -4.84 -0.64 -7.87
CA LYS A 50 -4.35 0.53 -8.60
C LYS A 50 -2.83 0.56 -8.52
N GLU A 51 -2.15 0.88 -9.60
CA GLU A 51 -0.69 0.89 -9.62
C GLU A 51 -0.18 2.17 -10.27
N GLY A 52 0.77 2.81 -9.60
CA GLY A 52 1.54 3.93 -10.14
C GLY A 52 2.94 3.50 -10.53
N SER A 53 3.83 4.47 -10.73
CA SER A 53 5.24 4.18 -11.07
C SER A 53 6.02 3.53 -9.92
N TYR A 54 5.64 3.84 -8.68
CA TYR A 54 6.40 3.53 -7.46
C TYR A 54 5.66 2.73 -6.41
N ASN A 55 4.32 2.68 -6.47
CA ASN A 55 3.50 2.00 -5.47
C ASN A 55 2.39 1.18 -6.13
N ARG A 56 2.07 0.06 -5.50
CA ARG A 56 0.79 -0.63 -5.63
C ARG A 56 -0.13 -0.14 -4.53
N ALA A 57 -1.38 0.14 -4.85
CA ALA A 57 -2.41 0.51 -3.90
C ALA A 57 -3.62 -0.40 -4.08
N PHE A 58 -4.24 -0.77 -2.98
CA PHE A 58 -5.47 -1.52 -2.93
C PHE A 58 -6.53 -0.65 -2.30
N LEU A 59 -7.54 -0.29 -3.09
CA LEU A 59 -8.76 0.31 -2.56
C LEU A 59 -9.63 -0.82 -2.03
N LEU A 60 -9.82 -0.86 -0.72
CA LEU A 60 -10.54 -1.91 -0.02
C LEU A 60 -11.84 -1.31 0.52
N HIS A 61 -12.96 -1.79 0.02
CA HIS A 61 -14.29 -1.46 0.50
C HIS A 61 -14.68 -2.46 1.58
N ILE A 62 -14.96 -1.95 2.76
CA ILE A 62 -15.24 -2.74 3.97
C ILE A 62 -16.75 -2.94 4.12
N ASP A 63 -17.16 -4.06 4.68
CA ASP A 63 -18.57 -4.41 4.88
C ASP A 63 -19.35 -3.45 5.79
N ASN A 64 -18.65 -2.72 6.66
CA ASN A 64 -19.22 -1.65 7.48
C ASN A 64 -19.40 -0.30 6.75
N GLY A 65 -19.17 -0.25 5.43
CA GLY A 65 -19.30 0.95 4.60
C GLY A 65 -18.05 1.83 4.52
N ALA A 66 -17.00 1.54 5.31
CA ALA A 66 -15.73 2.26 5.19
C ALA A 66 -15.01 1.90 3.88
N SER A 67 -14.15 2.81 3.41
CA SER A 67 -13.21 2.54 2.32
C SER A 67 -11.81 2.97 2.75
N VAL A 68 -10.84 2.07 2.60
CA VAL A 68 -9.45 2.30 3.00
C VAL A 68 -8.51 2.01 1.83
N VAL A 69 -7.35 2.65 1.87
CA VAL A 69 -6.29 2.42 0.88
C VAL A 69 -5.13 1.74 1.60
N ALA A 70 -4.82 0.51 1.21
CA ALA A 70 -3.59 -0.17 1.61
C ALA A 70 -2.55 0.02 0.50
N ARG A 71 -1.35 0.48 0.85
CA ARG A 71 -0.31 0.81 -0.12
C ARG A 71 0.89 -0.11 0.10
N VAL A 72 1.55 -0.51 -0.98
CA VAL A 72 2.77 -1.33 -0.95
C VAL A 72 3.77 -0.71 -1.93
N PRO A 73 4.96 -0.27 -1.48
CA PRO A 73 5.96 0.31 -2.37
C PRO A 73 6.63 -0.75 -3.24
N PHE A 74 6.87 -0.41 -4.51
CA PHE A 74 7.73 -1.22 -5.39
C PHE A 74 9.19 -1.08 -4.96
N ARG A 75 9.98 -2.14 -5.18
CA ARG A 75 11.43 -2.14 -4.88
C ARG A 75 12.20 -1.05 -5.65
N VAL A 76 11.64 -0.56 -6.76
CA VAL A 76 12.20 0.55 -7.55
C VAL A 76 12.01 1.93 -6.91
N ALA A 77 11.18 2.05 -5.87
CA ALA A 77 10.93 3.32 -5.18
C ALA A 77 12.08 3.77 -4.28
N GLY A 78 13.02 2.88 -3.96
CA GLY A 78 14.16 3.15 -3.09
C GLY A 78 14.25 2.14 -1.93
N PRO A 79 15.02 2.47 -0.88
CA PRO A 79 15.14 1.61 0.29
C PRO A 79 13.79 1.47 1.01
N ARG A 80 13.24 0.25 1.00
CA ARG A 80 11.86 -0.06 1.38
C ARG A 80 11.42 0.55 2.72
N ARG A 81 12.25 0.34 3.75
CA ARG A 81 12.01 0.85 5.10
C ARG A 81 12.00 2.39 5.16
N LEU A 82 12.93 3.02 4.45
CA LEU A 82 13.07 4.48 4.46
C LEU A 82 11.95 5.15 3.67
N THR A 83 11.49 4.54 2.57
CA THR A 83 10.38 5.09 1.77
C THR A 83 9.09 5.15 2.59
N THR A 84 8.75 4.08 3.32
CA THR A 84 7.55 4.06 4.17
C THR A 84 7.70 5.03 5.34
N ASN A 85 8.82 4.98 6.09
CA ASN A 85 9.05 5.91 7.20
C ASN A 85 8.98 7.38 6.78
N SER A 86 9.64 7.74 5.68
CA SER A 86 9.72 9.14 5.23
C SER A 86 8.33 9.68 4.89
N GLU A 87 7.47 8.86 4.29
CA GLU A 87 6.10 9.26 3.97
C GLU A 87 5.25 9.46 5.22
N ILE A 88 5.30 8.50 6.16
CA ILE A 88 4.57 8.59 7.43
C ILE A 88 5.03 9.80 8.25
N ALA A 89 6.35 10.01 8.36
CA ALA A 89 6.91 11.16 9.07
C ALA A 89 6.49 12.49 8.42
N THR A 90 6.49 12.56 7.09
CA THR A 90 6.06 13.76 6.35
C THR A 90 4.57 14.03 6.57
N MET A 91 3.71 13.02 6.47
CA MET A 91 2.27 13.16 6.71
C MET A 91 1.98 13.59 8.16
N ALA A 92 2.70 13.03 9.13
CA ALA A 92 2.58 13.42 10.54
C ALA A 92 3.00 14.88 10.74
N TYR A 93 4.11 15.29 10.15
CA TYR A 93 4.59 16.67 10.22
C TYR A 93 3.60 17.67 9.61
N ILE A 94 3.10 17.40 8.39
CA ILE A 94 2.14 18.27 7.70
C ILE A 94 0.85 18.39 8.51
N ARG A 95 0.34 17.27 9.05
CA ARG A 95 -0.87 17.27 9.88
C ARG A 95 -0.70 18.11 11.15
N ALA A 96 0.47 18.07 11.77
CA ALA A 96 0.74 18.77 13.03
C ALA A 96 1.01 20.28 12.87
N HIS A 97 1.56 20.69 11.72
CA HIS A 97 2.10 22.05 11.56
C HIS A 97 1.42 22.88 10.47
N THR A 98 0.45 22.34 9.75
CA THR A 98 -0.22 23.05 8.65
C THR A 98 -1.73 22.77 8.65
N SER A 99 -2.48 23.55 7.86
CA SER A 99 -3.90 23.30 7.56
C SER A 99 -4.10 22.43 6.31
N VAL A 100 -3.02 21.94 5.67
CA VAL A 100 -3.13 21.14 4.45
C VAL A 100 -3.75 19.78 4.80
N PRO A 101 -4.87 19.40 4.18
CA PRO A 101 -5.48 18.11 4.44
C PRO A 101 -4.57 16.99 3.93
N VAL A 102 -4.21 16.08 4.82
CA VAL A 102 -3.48 14.85 4.49
C VAL A 102 -4.27 13.61 4.94
N PRO A 103 -4.21 12.49 4.19
CA PRO A 103 -4.90 11.25 4.55
C PRO A 103 -4.57 10.76 5.96
N LYS A 104 -5.57 10.24 6.69
CA LYS A 104 -5.35 9.63 8.00
C LYS A 104 -4.66 8.28 7.83
N VAL A 105 -3.50 8.12 8.48
CA VAL A 105 -2.81 6.83 8.59
C VAL A 105 -3.55 5.99 9.63
N LEU A 106 -3.98 4.79 9.26
CA LEU A 106 -4.70 3.87 10.15
C LEU A 106 -3.79 2.81 10.76
N ASP A 107 -2.87 2.29 9.95
CA ASP A 107 -1.81 1.36 10.33
C ASP A 107 -0.66 1.54 9.34
N TRP A 108 0.55 1.16 9.72
CA TRP A 108 1.73 1.12 8.85
C TRP A 108 2.80 0.21 9.46
N ASN A 109 3.64 -0.39 8.62
CA ASN A 109 4.80 -1.16 9.08
C ASN A 109 5.93 -1.07 8.07
N ASP A 110 7.15 -0.85 8.53
CA ASP A 110 8.36 -0.69 7.71
C ASP A 110 9.31 -1.92 7.78
N ASP A 111 8.96 -2.92 8.60
CA ASP A 111 9.73 -4.14 8.78
C ASP A 111 9.11 -5.29 7.96
N PRO A 112 9.77 -5.81 6.92
CA PRO A 112 9.24 -6.90 6.12
C PRO A 112 9.07 -8.22 6.88
N ALA A 113 9.57 -8.35 8.11
CA ALA A 113 9.29 -9.49 8.99
C ALA A 113 7.84 -9.49 9.53
N ASN A 114 7.08 -8.42 9.30
CA ASN A 114 5.66 -8.38 9.66
C ASN A 114 4.85 -9.43 8.88
N PRO A 115 3.65 -9.82 9.35
CA PRO A 115 2.87 -10.90 8.72
C PRO A 115 2.51 -10.70 7.25
N THR A 116 2.56 -9.47 6.73
CA THR A 116 2.30 -9.22 5.30
C THR A 116 3.52 -9.52 4.42
N GLY A 117 4.72 -9.67 4.97
CA GLY A 117 5.96 -9.89 4.20
C GLY A 117 6.48 -8.64 3.47
N THR A 118 5.82 -7.50 3.65
CA THR A 118 6.20 -6.23 3.01
C THR A 118 5.86 -5.02 3.85
N GLU A 119 6.53 -3.91 3.57
CA GLU A 119 6.17 -2.61 4.12
C GLU A 119 4.84 -2.15 3.53
N TYR A 120 4.04 -1.49 4.34
CA TYR A 120 2.74 -0.94 3.95
C TYR A 120 2.42 0.37 4.67
#